data_AF-R6LXC1-F1
#
_entry.id   AF-R6LXC1-F1
#
_cell.length_a   1.000
_cell.length_b   1.000
_cell.length_c   1.000
_cell.angle_alpha   90.00
_cell.angle_beta   90.00
_cell.angle_gamma   90.00
#
_symmetry.space_group_name_H-M   'P 1'
#
loop_
_entity.id
_entity.type
_entity.pdbx_description
1 polymer ?
#
loop_
_entity_poly.entity_id
_entity_poly.type
_entity_poly.pdbx_seq_one_letter_code
_entity_poly.pdbx_strand_id
1 'polypeptide(L)'
;MARSVTLCSDKTPLAITVTYPQMDYLGLWHMPKTDAPYLCIEPWRSLPSRQDVVEEFDCKSDLVHLAPGGEYQNCWKVAVAGE
;
A
#
# COMPACT_ATOMS: atom_id res chain seq x y z
N MET A 1 1.27 -5.44 -11.50
CA MET A 1 1.34 -5.43 -10.03
C MET A 1 0.13 -6.12 -9.45
N ALA A 2 0.30 -6.81 -8.30
CA ALA A 2 -0.82 -7.46 -7.61
C ALA A 2 -1.84 -6.41 -7.16
N ARG A 3 -3.12 -6.77 -7.16
CA ARG A 3 -4.24 -5.89 -6.75
C ARG A 3 -4.81 -6.25 -5.38
N SER A 4 -4.22 -7.26 -4.74
CA SER A 4 -4.53 -7.69 -3.39
C SER A 4 -3.37 -8.47 -2.79
N VAL A 5 -3.30 -8.52 -1.47
CA VAL A 5 -2.37 -9.34 -0.70
C VAL A 5 -3.09 -9.92 0.51
N THR A 6 -2.72 -11.15 0.89
CA THR A 6 -3.31 -11.86 2.02
C THR A 6 -2.21 -12.23 3.01
N LEU A 7 -2.39 -11.86 4.28
CA LEU A 7 -1.62 -12.37 5.40
C LEU A 7 -2.39 -13.56 5.99
N CYS A 8 -1.77 -14.74 5.99
CA CYS A 8 -2.33 -15.99 6.49
C CYS A 8 -1.25 -16.85 7.14
N SER A 9 -1.66 -17.90 7.87
CA SER A 9 -0.76 -18.89 8.46
C SER A 9 -1.33 -20.30 8.27
N ASP A 10 -0.44 -21.28 8.19
CA ASP A 10 -0.75 -22.71 8.29
C ASP A 10 -1.22 -23.16 9.69
N LYS A 11 -1.02 -22.32 10.72
CA LYS A 11 -1.37 -22.62 12.12
C LYS A 11 -2.77 -22.19 12.52
N THR A 12 -3.45 -21.40 11.71
CA THR A 12 -4.77 -20.84 12.01
C THR A 12 -5.54 -20.58 10.72
N PRO A 13 -6.88 -20.75 10.70
CA PRO A 13 -7.69 -20.37 9.55
C PRO A 13 -7.81 -18.85 9.39
N LEU A 14 -7.38 -18.06 10.38
CA LEU A 14 -7.45 -16.61 10.34
C LEU A 14 -6.60 -16.04 9.20
N ALA A 15 -7.22 -15.19 8.39
CA ALA A 15 -6.55 -14.50 7.30
C ALA A 15 -7.05 -13.06 7.16
N ILE A 16 -6.15 -12.16 6.79
CA ILE A 16 -6.46 -10.77 6.45
C ILE A 16 -6.11 -10.55 4.99
N THR A 17 -7.08 -10.11 4.18
CA THR A 17 -6.85 -9.75 2.78
C THR A 17 -7.06 -8.27 2.57
N VAL A 18 -6.05 -7.59 2.02
CA VAL A 18 -6.12 -6.19 1.61
C VAL A 18 -6.24 -6.15 0.09
N THR A 19 -7.26 -5.49 -0.44
CA THR A 19 -7.50 -5.31 -1.88
C THR A 19 -7.36 -3.84 -2.24
N TYR A 20 -6.53 -3.54 -3.25
CA TYR A 20 -6.08 -2.19 -3.61
C TYR A 20 -5.89 -2.06 -5.14
N PRO A 21 -6.98 -2.13 -5.92
CA PRO A 21 -6.90 -2.20 -7.39
C PRO A 21 -6.26 -0.98 -8.05
N GLN A 22 -6.26 0.17 -7.38
CA GLN A 22 -5.84 1.46 -7.92
C GLN A 22 -4.47 1.93 -7.40
N MET A 23 -3.76 1.06 -6.67
CA MET A 23 -2.44 1.35 -6.11
C MET A 23 -1.41 0.44 -6.76
N ASP A 24 -0.35 1.02 -7.29
CA ASP A 24 0.64 0.31 -8.11
C ASP A 24 1.85 -0.17 -7.30
N TYR A 25 1.95 0.23 -6.03
CA TYR A 25 3.06 -0.15 -5.15
C TYR A 25 2.52 -0.78 -3.87
N LEU A 26 3.34 -1.64 -3.24
CA LEU A 26 3.04 -2.24 -1.95
C LEU A 26 4.29 -2.17 -1.07
N GLY A 27 4.19 -1.43 0.04
CA GLY A 27 5.12 -1.50 1.15
C GLY A 27 4.75 -2.65 2.08
N LEU A 28 5.76 -3.44 2.48
CA LEU A 28 5.66 -4.41 3.56
C LEU A 28 6.72 -4.03 4.60
N TRP A 29 6.29 -3.80 5.83
CA TRP A 29 7.20 -3.26 6.84
C TRP A 29 6.91 -3.80 8.24
N HIS A 30 7.96 -3.99 9.01
CA HIS A 30 7.91 -4.18 10.45
C HIS A 30 9.03 -3.34 11.07
N MET A 31 8.93 -2.99 12.36
CA MET A 31 9.99 -2.23 13.02
C MET A 31 11.31 -3.01 12.99
N PRO A 32 12.37 -2.47 12.36
CA PRO A 32 13.64 -3.17 12.29
C PRO A 32 14.25 -3.39 13.68
N LYS A 33 14.93 -4.52 13.85
CA LYS A 33 15.65 -4.87 15.09
C LYS A 33 14.74 -4.98 16.32
N THR A 34 13.50 -5.43 16.12
CA THR A 34 12.55 -5.73 17.20
C THR A 34 11.82 -7.04 16.91
N ASP A 35 11.31 -7.67 17.97
CA ASP A 35 10.46 -8.87 17.90
C ASP A 35 8.96 -8.52 17.86
N ALA A 36 8.62 -7.32 17.34
CA ALA A 36 7.24 -6.86 17.32
C ALA A 36 6.37 -7.81 16.47
N PRO A 37 5.27 -8.37 17.02
CA PRO A 37 4.52 -9.44 16.37
C PRO A 37 3.49 -8.89 15.37
N TYR A 38 3.91 -8.01 14.47
CA TYR A 38 3.05 -7.43 13.43
C TYR A 38 3.79 -7.24 12.10
N LEU A 39 3.00 -7.12 11.03
CA LEU A 39 3.44 -6.69 9.71
C LEU A 39 2.49 -5.59 9.22
N CYS A 40 3.05 -4.47 8.80
CA CYS A 40 2.34 -3.45 8.04
C CYS A 40 2.19 -3.89 6.58
N ILE A 41 0.99 -3.69 6.05
CA ILE A 41 0.65 -3.88 4.65
C ILE A 41 0.22 -2.52 4.12
N GLU A 42 1.02 -1.94 3.22
CA GLU A 42 0.92 -0.52 2.86
C GLU A 42 0.78 -0.35 1.34
N PRO A 43 -0.42 -0.48 0.78
CA PRO A 43 -0.64 -0.16 -0.63
C PRO A 43 -0.41 1.33 -0.87
N TRP A 44 0.35 1.68 -1.91
CA TRP A 44 0.67 3.06 -2.25
C TRP A 44 0.36 3.39 -3.71
N ARG A 45 -0.18 4.58 -3.93
CA ARG A 45 -0.38 5.12 -5.28
C ARG A 45 0.91 5.63 -5.92
N SER A 46 1.81 6.18 -5.11
CA SER A 46 3.08 6.81 -5.49
C SER A 46 4.19 6.43 -4.49
N LEU A 47 5.43 6.45 -4.92
CA LEU A 47 6.62 6.19 -4.10
C LEU A 47 7.15 7.46 -3.43
N PRO A 48 7.93 7.31 -2.33
CA PRO A 48 8.73 8.39 -1.78
C PRO A 48 9.68 9.02 -2.81
N SER A 49 10.18 10.22 -2.51
CA SER A 49 11.23 10.86 -3.31
C SER A 49 12.51 10.04 -3.29
N ARG A 50 13.29 10.15 -4.36
CA ARG A 50 14.61 9.52 -4.40
C ARG A 50 15.55 10.23 -3.43
N GLN A 51 16.41 9.44 -2.80
CA GLN A 51 17.43 9.96 -1.90
C GLN A 51 18.32 10.98 -2.65
N ASP A 52 18.62 12.10 -1.98
CA ASP A 52 19.49 13.17 -2.46
C ASP A 52 19.05 13.83 -3.79
N VAL A 53 17.77 13.67 -4.16
CA VAL A 53 17.15 14.33 -5.32
C VAL A 53 16.03 15.25 -4.84
N VAL A 54 16.10 16.52 -5.23
CA VAL A 54 14.96 17.44 -5.11
C VAL A 54 14.02 17.13 -6.27
N GLU A 55 12.91 16.46 -5.97
CA GLU A 55 11.90 16.14 -6.98
C GLU A 55 11.05 17.37 -7.28
N GLU A 56 10.95 17.74 -8.56
CA GLU A 56 9.97 18.72 -9.01
C GLU A 56 8.58 18.09 -8.93
N PHE A 57 7.71 18.60 -8.05
CA PHE A 57 6.41 18.02 -7.73
C PHE A 57 5.53 17.84 -8.98
N ASP A 58 5.53 18.84 -9.87
CA ASP A 58 4.77 18.80 -11.13
C ASP A 58 5.31 17.79 -12.16
N CYS A 59 6.53 17.26 -11.96
CA CYS A 59 7.18 16.34 -12.89
C CYS A 59 7.28 14.91 -12.34
N LYS A 60 6.92 14.68 -11.06
CA LYS A 60 7.05 13.37 -10.44
C LYS A 60 6.00 12.41 -10.99
N SER A 61 6.45 11.51 -11.87
CA SER A 61 5.62 10.73 -12.78
C SER A 61 4.62 9.76 -12.16
N ASP A 62 4.80 9.40 -10.89
CA ASP A 62 3.93 8.49 -10.16
C ASP A 62 2.91 9.20 -9.25
N LEU A 63 2.90 10.54 -9.24
CA LEU A 63 1.86 11.32 -8.57
C LEU A 63 0.56 11.37 -9.39
N VAL A 64 -0.55 11.58 -8.68
CA VAL A 64 -1.84 11.89 -9.31
C VAL A 64 -1.90 13.39 -9.55
N HIS A 65 -1.91 13.80 -10.81
CA HIS A 65 -2.13 15.19 -11.20
C HIS A 65 -3.63 15.43 -11.39
N LEU A 66 -4.22 16.28 -10.57
CA LEU A 66 -5.65 16.59 -10.59
C LEU A 66 -5.88 18.00 -11.13
N ALA A 67 -6.65 18.12 -12.21
CA ALA A 67 -7.01 19.41 -12.78
C ALA A 67 -7.98 20.19 -11.84
N PRO A 68 -8.10 21.53 -11.99
CA PRO A 68 -9.08 22.31 -11.24
C PRO A 68 -10.50 21.75 -11.40
N GLY A 69 -11.18 21.53 -10.28
CA GLY A 69 -12.52 20.91 -10.25
C GLY A 69 -12.53 19.40 -10.47
N GLY A 70 -11.38 18.75 -10.61
CA GLY A 70 -11.27 17.29 -10.72
C GLY A 70 -11.54 16.58 -9.39
N GLU A 71 -11.87 15.30 -9.50
CA GLU A 71 -12.04 14.39 -8.36
C GLU A 71 -11.19 13.14 -8.56
N TYR A 72 -10.55 12.68 -7.48
CA TYR A 72 -9.82 11.42 -7.45
C TYR A 72 -10.42 10.52 -6.38
N GLN A 73 -10.83 9.32 -6.79
CA GLN A 73 -11.34 8.29 -5.89
C GLN A 73 -10.38 7.10 -5.90
N ASN A 74 -10.03 6.60 -4.70
CA ASN A 74 -9.18 5.43 -4.52
C ASN A 74 -9.85 4.44 -3.58
N CYS A 75 -10.37 3.36 -4.16
CA CYS A 75 -11.10 2.33 -3.43
C CYS A 75 -10.15 1.20 -3.00
N TRP A 76 -10.19 0.87 -1.72
CA TRP A 76 -9.50 -0.27 -1.14
C TRP A 76 -10.38 -0.94 -0.09
N LYS A 77 -10.08 -2.19 0.24
CA LYS A 77 -10.85 -2.99 1.20
C LYS A 77 -9.93 -3.84 2.04
N VAL A 78 -10.28 -4.01 3.31
CA VAL A 78 -9.75 -5.05 4.19
C VAL A 78 -10.85 -6.05 4.49
N ALA A 79 -10.55 -7.33 4.39
CA ALA A 79 -11.43 -8.42 4.75
C ALA A 79 -10.71 -9.35 5.73
N VAL A 80 -11.44 -9.81 6.74
CA VAL A 80 -11.00 -10.84 7.68
C VAL A 80 -11.79 -12.11 7.37
N ALA A 81 -11.11 -13.26 7.39
CA ALA A 81 -11.71 -14.58 7.20
C ALA A 81 -11.25 -15.54 8.31
N GLY A 82 -11.99 -16.63 8.52
CA GLY A 82 -11.61 -17.71 9.44
C GLY A 82 -12.29 -17.69 10.82
N GLU A 83 -13.51 -17.15 10.92
CA GLU A 83 -14.44 -17.45 12.03
C GLU A 83 -15.15 -18.80 11.79
#